data_AF-A0A2S5DEY8-F1
#
_entry.id   AF-A0A2S5DEY8-F1
#
_cell.length_a   1.000
_cell.length_b   1.000
_cell.length_c   1.000
_cell.angle_alpha   90.00
_cell.angle_beta   90.00
_cell.angle_gamma   90.00
#
_symmetry.space_group_name_H-M   'P 1'
#
loop_
_entity.id
_entity.type
_entity.pdbx_description
1 polymer ?
#
loop_
_entity_poly.entity_id
_entity_poly.type
_entity_poly.pdbx_seq_one_letter_code
_entity_poly.pdbx_strand_id
1 'polypeptide(L)'
;MSARASILQKLRAAPRQERARPDLAGHFQRFASLDDEVARLRHWAAMMRAVKTDILWTREAEWDAALADWLAAHPQDSLLLSDTAHGRRLAQRLQGAADAPRIVCFDREVDGWKAELFDIAAGFTSVRCGIAATGTLALWPDEAEPRTMSLVPPLHIALFDAATLYSDFYSAMKGENWSAGMPTNALLISGPSKTADIQQTLAYGAHGPRELLVLAVLPPHIAIHDVEGAGR
;
A
#
# COMPACT_ATOMS: atom_id res chain seq x y z
N MET A 1 -1.72 12.40 -47.09
CA MET A 1 -2.07 11.70 -45.83
C MET A 1 -0.87 11.70 -44.90
N SER A 2 -1.04 11.94 -43.60
CA SER A 2 0.08 11.92 -42.64
C SER A 2 0.51 10.48 -42.31
N ALA A 3 1.77 10.30 -41.90
CA ALA A 3 2.30 8.99 -41.49
C ALA A 3 1.46 8.35 -40.36
N ARG A 4 1.01 9.17 -39.38
CA ARG A 4 0.09 8.74 -38.31
C ARG A 4 -1.20 8.11 -38.85
N ALA A 5 -1.83 8.75 -39.85
CA ALA A 5 -3.06 8.24 -40.44
C ALA A 5 -2.85 6.90 -41.15
N SER A 6 -1.73 6.75 -41.88
CA SER A 6 -1.39 5.49 -42.57
C SER A 6 -1.14 4.34 -41.58
N ILE A 7 -0.41 4.61 -40.48
CA ILE A 7 -0.15 3.60 -39.44
C ILE A 7 -1.45 3.16 -38.77
N LEU A 8 -2.29 4.11 -38.34
CA LEU A 8 -3.56 3.79 -37.69
C LEU A 8 -4.52 3.04 -38.63
N GLN A 9 -4.53 3.37 -39.92
CA GLN A 9 -5.33 2.66 -40.91
C GLN A 9 -4.85 1.20 -41.06
N LYS A 10 -3.54 0.96 -41.13
CA LYS A 10 -2.98 -0.40 -41.16
C LYS A 10 -3.31 -1.19 -39.90
N LEU A 11 -3.22 -0.58 -38.72
CA LEU A 11 -3.56 -1.23 -37.45
C LEU A 11 -5.06 -1.60 -37.36
N ARG A 12 -5.94 -0.73 -37.88
CA ARG A 12 -7.40 -1.00 -37.92
C ARG A 12 -7.78 -2.05 -38.95
N ALA A 13 -7.07 -2.09 -40.09
CA ALA A 13 -7.31 -3.06 -41.17
C ALA A 13 -6.64 -4.42 -40.92
N ALA A 14 -5.75 -4.53 -39.93
CA ALA A 14 -5.10 -5.78 -39.58
C ALA A 14 -6.17 -6.81 -39.12
N PRO A 15 -6.15 -8.04 -39.66
CA PRO A 15 -7.10 -9.08 -39.28
C PRO A 15 -6.96 -9.38 -37.78
N ARG A 16 -8.05 -9.22 -37.04
CA ARG A 16 -8.11 -9.59 -35.63
C ARG A 16 -8.34 -11.08 -35.52
N GLN A 17 -7.33 -11.81 -35.08
CA GLN A 17 -7.52 -13.19 -34.67
C GLN A 17 -8.24 -13.20 -33.32
N GLU A 18 -9.47 -13.69 -33.30
CA GLU A 18 -10.19 -13.89 -32.05
C GLU A 18 -9.56 -15.08 -31.31
N ARG A 19 -8.95 -14.79 -30.15
CA ARG A 19 -8.36 -15.81 -29.28
C ARG A 19 -9.34 -16.10 -28.15
N ALA A 20 -9.66 -17.37 -27.95
CA ALA A 20 -10.42 -17.79 -26.78
C ALA A 20 -9.68 -17.35 -25.51
N ARG A 21 -10.41 -16.78 -24.56
CA ARG A 21 -9.84 -16.45 -23.25
C ARG A 21 -9.54 -17.74 -22.50
N PRO A 22 -8.35 -17.88 -21.89
CA PRO A 22 -8.07 -19.03 -21.03
C PRO A 22 -9.01 -19.05 -19.83
N ASP A 23 -9.31 -20.24 -19.30
CA ASP A 23 -10.01 -20.38 -18.02
C ASP A 23 -9.07 -20.00 -16.87
N LEU A 24 -9.11 -18.71 -16.52
CA LEU A 24 -8.34 -18.17 -15.41
C LEU A 24 -8.88 -18.65 -14.06
N ALA A 25 -10.21 -18.81 -13.93
CA ALA A 25 -10.80 -19.22 -12.66
C ALA A 25 -10.36 -20.64 -12.27
N GLY A 26 -10.47 -21.60 -13.19
CA GLY A 26 -9.98 -22.97 -12.97
C GLY A 26 -8.45 -23.07 -12.87
N HIS A 27 -7.70 -22.12 -13.45
CA HIS A 27 -6.26 -22.04 -13.23
C HIS A 27 -5.93 -21.66 -11.78
N PHE A 28 -6.53 -20.57 -11.27
CA PHE A 28 -6.22 -20.05 -9.95
C PHE A 28 -6.86 -20.83 -8.79
N GLN A 29 -7.95 -21.56 -9.04
CA GLN A 29 -8.58 -22.42 -8.03
C GLN A 29 -7.61 -23.47 -7.46
N ARG A 30 -6.60 -23.90 -8.23
CA ARG A 30 -5.57 -24.84 -7.78
C ARG A 30 -4.59 -24.26 -6.75
N PHE A 31 -4.54 -22.94 -6.62
CA PHE A 31 -3.69 -22.22 -5.68
C PHE A 31 -4.47 -21.63 -4.49
N ALA A 32 -5.80 -21.75 -4.48
CA ALA A 32 -6.63 -21.32 -3.38
C ALA A 32 -6.45 -22.28 -2.20
N SER A 33 -5.51 -21.97 -1.30
CA SER A 33 -5.12 -22.88 -0.20
C SER A 33 -5.39 -22.34 1.20
N LEU A 34 -5.99 -21.16 1.35
CA LEU A 34 -6.16 -20.52 2.65
C LEU A 34 -7.59 -20.00 2.83
N ASP A 35 -8.52 -20.87 3.19
CA ASP A 35 -9.87 -20.44 3.61
C ASP A 35 -9.88 -19.91 5.06
N ASP A 36 -8.86 -20.22 5.86
CA ASP A 36 -8.70 -19.68 7.22
C ASP A 36 -8.14 -18.24 7.19
N GLU A 37 -8.98 -17.29 7.60
CA GLU A 37 -8.68 -15.86 7.66
C GLU A 37 -7.53 -15.52 8.62
N VAL A 38 -7.46 -16.17 9.79
CA VAL A 38 -6.38 -15.95 10.76
C VAL A 38 -5.07 -16.50 10.21
N ALA A 39 -5.09 -17.67 9.58
CA ALA A 39 -3.91 -18.21 8.92
C ALA A 39 -3.42 -17.31 7.77
N ARG A 40 -4.32 -16.73 6.97
CA ARG A 40 -3.97 -15.74 5.93
C ARG A 40 -3.27 -14.52 6.54
N LEU A 41 -3.83 -13.96 7.62
CA LEU A 41 -3.26 -12.80 8.29
C LEU A 41 -1.88 -13.09 8.88
N ARG A 42 -1.72 -14.24 9.56
CA ARG A 42 -0.43 -14.70 10.09
C ARG A 42 0.60 -14.87 8.97
N HIS A 43 0.20 -15.49 7.86
CA HIS A 43 1.08 -15.69 6.71
C HIS A 43 1.53 -14.36 6.10
N TRP A 44 0.58 -13.47 5.80
CA TRP A 44 0.85 -12.13 5.30
C TRP A 44 1.79 -11.35 6.22
N ALA A 45 1.53 -11.37 7.54
CA ALA A 45 2.34 -10.67 8.52
C ALA A 45 3.76 -11.26 8.63
N ALA A 46 3.88 -12.59 8.56
CA ALA A 46 5.19 -13.24 8.53
C ALA A 46 6.02 -12.83 7.30
N MET A 47 5.39 -12.73 6.12
CA MET A 47 6.06 -12.27 4.90
C MET A 47 6.50 -10.81 5.00
N MET A 48 5.62 -9.92 5.48
CA MET A 48 5.93 -8.51 5.68
C MET A 48 7.05 -8.29 6.70
N ARG A 49 7.02 -9.00 7.83
CA ARG A 49 8.09 -8.94 8.83
C ARG A 49 9.40 -9.53 8.32
N ALA A 50 9.37 -10.55 7.46
CA ALA A 50 10.57 -11.13 6.85
C ALA A 50 11.35 -10.12 5.98
N VAL A 51 10.67 -9.08 5.48
CA VAL A 51 11.27 -7.98 4.73
C VAL A 51 11.43 -6.69 5.56
N LYS A 52 11.37 -6.80 6.90
CA LYS A 52 11.53 -5.71 7.87
C LYS A 52 10.44 -4.63 7.83
N THR A 53 9.22 -5.04 7.52
CA THR A 53 8.03 -4.19 7.71
C THR A 53 7.57 -4.29 9.15
N ASP A 54 7.32 -3.15 9.79
CA ASP A 54 6.67 -3.10 11.09
C ASP A 54 5.15 -3.15 10.92
N ILE A 55 4.48 -3.88 11.81
CA ILE A 55 3.02 -4.05 11.78
C ILE A 55 2.48 -3.69 13.15
N LEU A 56 1.62 -2.69 13.18
CA LEU A 56 0.82 -2.31 14.34
C LEU A 56 -0.60 -2.82 14.14
N TRP A 57 -0.96 -3.90 14.82
CA TRP A 57 -2.32 -4.41 14.83
C TRP A 57 -3.22 -3.50 15.68
N THR A 58 -4.38 -3.13 15.15
CA THR A 58 -5.27 -2.16 15.80
C THR A 58 -6.72 -2.36 15.38
N ARG A 59 -7.61 -1.46 15.80
CA ARG A 59 -9.04 -1.45 15.50
C ARG A 59 -9.45 -0.14 14.84
N GLU A 60 -10.58 -0.16 14.13
CA GLU A 60 -11.09 1.02 13.44
C GLU A 60 -11.32 2.20 14.39
N ALA A 61 -11.73 1.93 15.62
CA ALA A 61 -12.01 2.96 16.62
C ALA A 61 -10.76 3.61 17.21
N GLU A 62 -9.58 2.99 17.10
CA GLU A 62 -8.40 3.40 17.88
C GLU A 62 -7.09 3.49 17.08
N TRP A 63 -7.09 3.17 15.77
CA TRP A 63 -5.88 3.20 14.95
C TRP A 63 -5.16 4.56 14.96
N ASP A 64 -5.91 5.66 15.05
CA ASP A 64 -5.38 7.02 15.09
C ASP A 64 -4.67 7.31 16.42
N ALA A 65 -5.22 6.81 17.52
CA ALA A 65 -4.58 6.90 18.83
C ALA A 65 -3.32 6.00 18.89
N ALA A 66 -3.41 4.76 18.41
CA ALA A 66 -2.29 3.84 18.35
C ALA A 66 -1.13 4.39 17.49
N LEU A 67 -1.45 5.06 16.37
CA LEU A 67 -0.44 5.75 15.56
C LEU A 67 0.18 6.95 16.29
N ALA A 68 -0.63 7.74 17.00
CA ALA A 68 -0.12 8.87 17.77
C ALA A 68 0.86 8.41 18.86
N ASP A 69 0.55 7.33 19.57
CA ASP A 69 1.44 6.72 20.56
C ASP A 69 2.73 6.19 19.92
N TRP A 70 2.62 5.55 18.75
CA TRP A 70 3.79 5.07 18.00
C TRP A 70 4.69 6.23 17.54
N LEU A 71 4.11 7.33 17.04
CA LEU A 71 4.84 8.53 16.62
C LEU A 71 5.51 9.24 17.80
N ALA A 72 4.89 9.26 18.98
CA ALA A 72 5.53 9.77 20.19
C ALA A 72 6.76 8.94 20.60
N ALA A 73 6.69 7.62 20.41
CA ALA A 73 7.83 6.73 20.66
C ALA A 73 8.89 6.74 19.54
N HIS A 74 8.52 7.12 18.31
CA HIS A 74 9.37 7.17 17.13
C HIS A 74 9.26 8.54 16.44
N PRO A 75 9.80 9.60 17.07
CA PRO A 75 9.59 10.98 16.61
C PRO A 75 10.00 11.17 15.14
N GLN A 76 9.13 11.85 14.39
CA GLN A 76 9.36 12.23 12.99
C GLN A 76 9.35 13.75 12.88
N ASP A 77 10.23 14.33 12.06
CA ASP A 77 10.28 15.79 11.89
C ASP A 77 9.03 16.31 11.16
N SER A 78 8.49 15.52 10.24
CA SER A 78 7.32 15.88 9.45
C SER A 78 6.51 14.67 9.00
N LEU A 79 5.21 14.87 8.88
CA LEU A 79 4.25 13.86 8.43
C LEU A 79 3.36 14.46 7.35
N LEU A 80 3.42 13.87 6.16
CA LEU A 80 2.60 14.23 5.01
C LEU A 80 1.28 13.48 5.06
N LEU A 81 0.19 14.24 5.12
CA LEU A 81 -1.19 13.77 5.15
C LEU A 81 -1.95 14.25 3.91
N SER A 82 -3.02 13.53 3.57
CA SER A 82 -3.96 13.85 2.50
C SER A 82 -5.28 14.39 3.08
N ASP A 83 -6.08 15.09 2.28
CA ASP A 83 -7.44 15.53 2.68
C ASP A 83 -8.47 14.40 2.55
N THR A 84 -8.08 13.18 2.91
CA THR A 84 -8.98 12.04 3.05
C THR A 84 -9.65 12.04 4.43
N ALA A 85 -10.67 11.20 4.61
CA ALA A 85 -11.29 11.05 5.93
C ALA A 85 -10.28 10.57 6.99
N HIS A 86 -9.39 9.64 6.62
CA HIS A 86 -8.33 9.15 7.50
C HIS A 86 -7.26 10.22 7.77
N GLY A 87 -6.81 10.94 6.73
CA GLY A 87 -5.85 12.02 6.89
C GLY A 87 -6.35 13.14 7.81
N ARG A 88 -7.60 13.59 7.64
CA ARG A 88 -8.24 14.58 8.54
C ARG A 88 -8.36 14.06 9.98
N ARG A 89 -8.76 12.80 10.16
CA ARG A 89 -8.89 12.19 11.49
C ARG A 89 -7.54 12.17 12.22
N LEU A 90 -6.48 11.73 11.53
CA LEU A 90 -5.13 11.72 12.10
C LEU A 90 -4.61 13.13 12.37
N ALA A 91 -4.85 14.09 11.47
CA ALA A 91 -4.48 15.47 11.68
C ALA A 91 -5.13 16.05 12.93
N GLN A 92 -6.44 15.80 13.13
CA GLN A 92 -7.16 16.22 14.33
C GLN A 92 -6.62 15.55 15.60
N ARG A 93 -6.27 14.26 15.55
CA ARG A 93 -5.68 13.53 16.68
C ARG A 93 -4.36 14.15 17.14
N LEU A 94 -3.53 14.55 16.19
CA LEU A 94 -2.18 15.09 16.44
C LEU A 94 -2.19 16.58 16.81
N GLN A 95 -3.31 17.29 16.63
CA GLN A 95 -3.43 18.68 17.05
C GLN A 95 -3.25 18.82 18.57
N GLY A 96 -2.18 19.50 19.00
CA GLY A 96 -1.89 19.77 20.40
C GLY A 96 -1.16 18.66 21.16
N ALA A 97 -0.74 17.58 20.48
CA ALA A 97 0.18 16.62 21.08
C ALA A 97 1.60 17.24 21.18
N ALA A 98 2.24 17.08 22.34
CA ALA A 98 3.47 17.80 22.70
C ALA A 98 4.65 17.52 21.75
N ASP A 99 4.69 16.31 21.17
CA ASP A 99 5.77 15.85 20.28
C ASP A 99 5.23 15.45 18.88
N ALA A 100 4.14 16.09 18.44
CA ALA A 100 3.59 15.82 17.12
C ALA A 100 4.56 16.25 16.01
N PRO A 101 4.71 15.44 14.93
CA PRO A 101 5.45 15.86 13.75
C PRO A 101 4.82 17.13 13.14
N ARG A 102 5.62 17.92 12.41
CA ARG A 102 5.06 18.99 11.59
C ARG A 102 4.14 18.37 10.52
N ILE A 103 2.84 18.61 10.66
CA ILE A 103 1.85 18.14 9.68
C ILE A 103 1.98 18.98 8.42
N VAL A 104 2.13 18.30 7.29
CA VAL A 104 2.12 18.89 5.96
C VAL A 104 0.95 18.27 5.21
N CYS A 105 0.06 19.10 4.68
CA CYS A 105 -1.10 18.62 3.92
C CYS A 105 -0.81 18.67 2.43
N PHE A 106 -1.05 17.57 1.72
CA PHE A 106 -0.99 17.55 0.27
C PHE A 106 -2.18 18.33 -0.33
N ASP A 107 -1.97 19.61 -0.67
CA ASP A 107 -3.01 20.58 -1.01
C ASP A 107 -2.85 21.24 -2.40
N ARG A 108 -1.85 20.80 -3.16
CA ARG A 108 -1.45 21.37 -4.47
C ARG A 108 -1.11 20.25 -5.44
N GLU A 109 -1.07 20.57 -6.74
CA GLU A 109 -0.65 19.62 -7.77
C GLU A 109 0.78 19.10 -7.56
N VAL A 110 0.99 17.82 -7.87
CA VAL A 110 2.25 17.09 -7.61
C VAL A 110 3.51 17.76 -8.18
N ASP A 111 3.40 18.48 -9.30
CA ASP A 111 4.53 19.17 -9.92
C ASP A 111 5.10 20.30 -9.04
N GLY A 112 4.26 20.92 -8.21
CA GLY A 112 4.67 21.94 -7.23
C GLY A 112 5.31 21.37 -5.96
N TRP A 113 5.21 20.06 -5.74
CA TRP A 113 5.62 19.39 -4.50
C TRP A 113 7.03 18.80 -4.52
N LYS A 114 7.67 18.71 -5.69
CA LYS A 114 8.87 17.89 -5.89
C LYS A 114 9.99 18.15 -4.88
N ALA A 115 10.33 19.40 -4.61
CA ALA A 115 11.40 19.73 -3.66
C ALA A 115 10.99 19.42 -2.22
N GLU A 116 9.79 19.84 -1.83
CA GLU A 116 9.27 19.69 -0.46
C GLU A 116 9.11 18.21 -0.07
N LEU A 117 8.69 17.34 -0.99
CA LEU A 117 8.55 15.91 -0.76
C LEU A 117 9.84 15.22 -0.32
N PHE A 118 11.01 15.69 -0.77
CA PHE A 118 12.30 15.09 -0.36
C PHE A 118 12.70 15.47 1.07
N ASP A 119 12.11 16.53 1.62
CA ASP A 119 12.33 16.98 3.01
C ASP A 119 11.25 16.44 3.97
N ILE A 120 10.27 15.69 3.45
CA ILE A 120 9.25 15.02 4.28
C ILE A 120 9.83 13.73 4.87
N ALA A 121 9.68 13.55 6.19
CA ALA A 121 10.19 12.37 6.90
C ALA A 121 9.26 11.15 6.76
N ALA A 122 7.94 11.34 6.82
CA ALA A 122 6.97 10.26 6.72
C ALA A 122 5.77 10.62 5.83
N GLY A 123 5.28 9.65 5.05
CA GLY A 123 4.05 9.77 4.28
C GLY A 123 2.99 8.80 4.78
N PHE A 124 1.75 9.28 4.95
CA PHE A 124 0.61 8.46 5.34
C PHE A 124 -0.32 8.23 4.14
N THR A 125 -0.70 6.98 3.88
CA THR A 125 -1.68 6.65 2.83
C THR A 125 -2.65 5.57 3.27
N SER A 126 -3.84 5.58 2.67
CA SER A 126 -4.73 4.41 2.70
C SER A 126 -4.19 3.26 1.82
N VAL A 127 -4.63 2.04 2.13
CA VAL A 127 -4.37 0.83 1.34
C VAL A 127 -5.69 0.32 0.76
N ARG A 128 -5.67 -0.08 -0.51
CA ARG A 128 -6.85 -0.61 -1.19
C ARG A 128 -7.19 -2.03 -0.74
N CYS A 129 -6.20 -2.92 -0.75
CA CYS A 129 -6.34 -4.30 -0.30
C CYS A 129 -4.97 -4.95 -0.01
N GLY A 130 -4.99 -6.10 0.66
CA GLY A 130 -3.80 -6.93 0.90
C GLY A 130 -3.81 -8.20 0.05
N ILE A 131 -2.62 -8.78 -0.17
CA ILE A 131 -2.43 -10.08 -0.83
C ILE A 131 -1.59 -10.97 0.07
N ALA A 132 -2.18 -12.05 0.57
CA ALA A 132 -1.56 -12.92 1.55
C ALA A 132 -0.39 -13.72 0.98
N ALA A 133 -0.59 -14.38 -0.18
CA ALA A 133 0.41 -15.28 -0.79
C ALA A 133 1.76 -14.63 -1.10
N THR A 134 1.80 -13.30 -1.21
CA THR A 134 3.02 -12.55 -1.53
C THR A 134 3.43 -11.55 -0.45
N GLY A 135 2.65 -11.41 0.65
CA GLY A 135 2.90 -10.39 1.67
C GLY A 135 2.90 -8.99 1.07
N THR A 136 1.85 -8.63 0.33
CA THR A 136 1.79 -7.39 -0.46
C THR A 136 0.61 -6.53 -0.05
N LEU A 137 0.76 -5.22 -0.15
CA LEU A 137 -0.32 -4.23 -0.11
C LEU A 137 -0.51 -3.64 -1.51
N ALA A 138 -1.76 -3.53 -1.95
CA ALA A 138 -2.12 -2.83 -3.16
C ALA A 138 -2.62 -1.43 -2.82
N LEU A 139 -2.05 -0.41 -3.44
CA LEU A 139 -2.52 0.97 -3.35
C LEU A 139 -2.99 1.42 -4.72
N TRP A 140 -4.08 2.19 -4.73
CA TRP A 140 -4.61 2.85 -5.92
C TRP A 140 -4.52 4.36 -5.73
N PRO A 141 -3.37 4.97 -6.09
CA PRO A 141 -3.20 6.41 -6.00
C PRO A 141 -4.24 7.18 -6.80
N ASP A 142 -4.65 8.32 -6.24
CA ASP A 142 -5.52 9.30 -6.89
C ASP A 142 -4.97 10.72 -6.70
N GLU A 143 -5.80 11.73 -6.97
CA GLU A 143 -5.42 13.14 -6.84
C GLU A 143 -5.23 13.58 -5.38
N ALA A 144 -5.94 12.96 -4.43
CA ALA A 144 -5.83 13.25 -3.01
C ALA A 144 -4.66 12.50 -2.35
N GLU A 145 -4.39 11.28 -2.81
CA GLU A 145 -3.30 10.41 -2.34
C GLU A 145 -2.39 9.99 -3.51
N PRO A 146 -1.58 10.90 -4.07
CA PRO A 146 -0.70 10.57 -5.19
C PRO A 146 0.39 9.59 -4.77
N ARG A 147 0.87 8.80 -5.74
CA ARG A 147 1.88 7.75 -5.52
C ARG A 147 3.16 8.23 -4.83
N THR A 148 3.50 9.52 -4.97
CA THR A 148 4.68 10.12 -4.36
C THR A 148 4.61 10.09 -2.83
N MET A 149 3.42 10.16 -2.23
CA MET A 149 3.26 10.07 -0.77
C MET A 149 3.75 8.73 -0.21
N SER A 150 3.52 7.63 -0.94
CA SER A 150 3.99 6.29 -0.55
C SER A 150 5.39 5.96 -1.04
N LEU A 151 5.97 6.75 -1.96
CA LEU A 151 7.22 6.39 -2.65
C LEU A 151 8.40 7.32 -2.35
N VAL A 152 8.18 8.56 -1.93
CA VAL A 152 9.28 9.53 -1.75
C VAL A 152 9.74 9.64 -0.30
N PRO A 153 8.85 9.81 0.71
CA PRO A 153 9.28 9.89 2.10
C PRO A 153 10.02 8.62 2.54
N PRO A 154 11.07 8.75 3.38
CA PRO A 154 11.85 7.60 3.83
C PRO A 154 11.04 6.62 4.70
N LEU A 155 9.99 7.09 5.38
CA LEU A 155 9.01 6.24 6.06
C LEU A 155 7.66 6.29 5.34
N HIS A 156 7.14 5.12 4.94
CA HIS A 156 5.76 4.98 4.49
C HIS A 156 4.91 4.38 5.62
N ILE A 157 3.86 5.09 6.02
CA ILE A 157 2.86 4.64 6.99
C ILE A 157 1.58 4.30 6.22
N ALA A 158 1.22 3.02 6.21
CA ALA A 158 0.11 2.49 5.43
C ALA A 158 -1.05 2.07 6.34
N LEU A 159 -2.23 2.67 6.17
CA LEU A 159 -3.45 2.24 6.86
C LEU A 159 -4.13 1.14 6.05
N PHE A 160 -4.19 -0.07 6.61
CA PHE A 160 -4.70 -1.27 5.96
C PHE A 160 -5.90 -1.87 6.70
N ASP A 161 -7.05 -1.91 6.04
CA ASP A 161 -8.20 -2.70 6.49
C ASP A 161 -7.97 -4.18 6.20
N ALA A 162 -7.68 -4.95 7.25
CA ALA A 162 -7.36 -6.37 7.14
C ALA A 162 -8.55 -7.22 6.66
N ALA A 163 -9.79 -6.71 6.69
CA ALA A 163 -10.94 -7.37 6.08
C ALA A 163 -10.80 -7.50 4.55
N THR A 164 -9.98 -6.64 3.94
CA THR A 164 -9.67 -6.65 2.49
C THR A 164 -8.40 -7.44 2.16
N LEU A 165 -8.04 -8.44 2.98
CA LEU A 165 -6.94 -9.36 2.70
C LEU A 165 -7.39 -10.53 1.83
N TYR A 166 -6.90 -10.57 0.60
CA TYR A 166 -7.17 -11.66 -0.34
C TYR A 166 -6.09 -12.74 -0.26
N SER A 167 -6.44 -13.98 -0.60
CA SER A 167 -5.50 -15.11 -0.66
C SER A 167 -4.34 -14.86 -1.62
N ASP A 168 -4.65 -14.36 -2.81
CA ASP A 168 -3.74 -14.21 -3.94
C ASP A 168 -4.13 -13.01 -4.81
N PHE A 169 -3.25 -12.66 -5.76
CA PHE A 169 -3.45 -11.47 -6.58
C PHE A 169 -4.65 -11.57 -7.54
N TYR A 170 -4.98 -12.77 -8.03
CA TYR A 170 -6.15 -12.95 -8.89
C TYR A 170 -7.44 -12.74 -8.12
N SER A 171 -7.51 -13.28 -6.91
CA SER A 171 -8.61 -13.07 -5.97
C SER A 171 -8.76 -11.59 -5.61
N ALA A 172 -7.66 -10.87 -5.35
CA ALA A 172 -7.68 -9.42 -5.12
C ALA A 172 -8.22 -8.65 -6.32
N MET A 173 -7.72 -8.92 -7.54
CA MET A 173 -8.20 -8.24 -8.76
C MET A 173 -9.69 -8.46 -9.01
N LYS A 174 -10.21 -9.65 -8.66
CA LYS A 174 -11.62 -9.99 -8.79
C LYS A 174 -12.48 -9.34 -7.70
N GLY A 175 -12.10 -9.47 -6.43
CA GLY A 175 -12.84 -8.92 -5.30
C GLY A 175 -12.92 -7.39 -5.33
N GLU A 176 -11.82 -6.75 -5.70
CA GLU A 176 -11.75 -5.29 -5.88
C GLU A 176 -12.22 -4.80 -7.26
N ASN A 177 -12.68 -5.70 -8.14
CA ASN A 177 -13.18 -5.40 -9.48
C ASN A 177 -12.27 -4.47 -10.30
N TRP A 178 -10.98 -4.82 -10.39
CA TRP A 178 -9.95 -3.96 -11.01
C TRP A 178 -10.31 -3.56 -12.46
N SER A 179 -10.97 -4.45 -13.20
CA SER A 179 -11.43 -4.20 -14.57
C SER A 179 -12.38 -3.03 -14.74
N ALA A 180 -13.09 -2.59 -13.69
CA ALA A 180 -14.08 -1.53 -13.79
C ALA A 180 -13.52 -0.11 -13.64
N GLY A 181 -12.31 0.04 -13.11
CA GLY A 181 -11.82 1.37 -12.75
C GLY A 181 -10.37 1.44 -12.28
N MET A 182 -9.51 0.52 -12.74
CA MET A 182 -8.08 0.56 -12.38
C MET A 182 -7.48 1.94 -12.71
N PRO A 183 -6.78 2.58 -11.77
CA PRO A 183 -6.14 3.88 -11.98
C PRO A 183 -5.03 3.81 -13.03
N THR A 184 -4.53 4.97 -13.45
CA THR A 184 -3.37 5.07 -14.36
C THR A 184 -2.11 4.45 -13.76
N ASN A 185 -2.06 4.25 -12.45
CA ASN A 185 -1.00 3.57 -11.73
C ASN A 185 -1.58 2.79 -10.55
N ALA A 186 -1.23 1.51 -10.41
CA ALA A 186 -1.48 0.72 -9.20
C ALA A 186 -0.13 0.28 -8.62
N LEU A 187 0.04 0.43 -7.31
CA LEU A 187 1.27 0.07 -6.60
C LEU A 187 1.07 -1.25 -5.86
N LEU A 188 2.04 -2.15 -5.98
CA LEU A 188 2.11 -3.40 -5.22
C LEU A 188 3.34 -3.34 -4.30
N ILE A 189 3.11 -2.99 -3.04
CA ILE A 189 4.16 -2.77 -2.03
C ILE A 189 4.33 -4.04 -1.21
N SER A 190 5.48 -4.70 -1.35
CA SER A 190 5.79 -5.98 -0.66
C SER A 190 6.91 -5.82 0.36
N GLY A 191 6.94 -4.68 1.04
CA GLY A 191 7.97 -4.26 1.99
C GLY A 191 8.63 -2.92 1.63
N PRO A 192 9.59 -2.45 2.45
CA PRO A 192 10.36 -1.25 2.17
C PRO A 192 11.16 -1.37 0.85
N SER A 193 11.48 -0.22 0.25
CA SER A 193 12.27 -0.17 -0.96
C SER A 193 13.68 -0.71 -0.70
N LYS A 194 14.09 -1.63 -1.57
CA LYS A 194 15.36 -2.35 -1.46
C LYS A 194 15.99 -2.45 -2.84
N THR A 195 17.26 -2.09 -2.90
CA THR A 195 18.10 -2.35 -4.07
C THR A 195 19.22 -3.29 -3.66
N ALA A 196 19.31 -4.45 -4.31
CA ALA A 196 20.47 -5.34 -4.22
C ALA A 196 21.55 -5.00 -5.27
N ASP A 197 21.40 -3.86 -5.94
CA ASP A 197 21.99 -3.58 -7.24
C ASP A 197 23.31 -2.79 -7.19
N ILE A 198 24.10 -2.92 -6.11
CA ILE A 198 25.53 -2.59 -6.11
C ILE A 198 26.24 -3.62 -5.20
N GLN A 199 27.04 -4.50 -5.81
CA GLN A 199 28.00 -5.38 -5.10
C GLN A 199 27.40 -6.39 -4.09
N GLN A 200 26.17 -6.88 -4.31
CA GLN A 200 25.50 -7.88 -3.45
C GLN A 200 25.30 -7.43 -1.99
N THR A 201 25.50 -6.15 -1.69
CA THR A 201 25.20 -5.58 -0.38
C THR A 201 23.80 -5.00 -0.42
N LEU A 202 22.99 -5.37 0.58
CA LEU A 202 21.61 -4.91 0.70
C LEU A 202 21.58 -3.45 1.15
N ALA A 203 21.24 -2.54 0.24
CA ALA A 203 20.94 -1.15 0.56
C ALA A 203 19.42 -0.93 0.58
N TYR A 204 18.92 -0.33 1.66
CA TYR A 204 17.50 0.05 1.81
C TYR A 204 17.32 1.52 1.40
N GLY A 205 16.26 1.80 0.64
CA GLY A 205 15.82 3.15 0.25
C GLY A 205 16.62 3.90 -0.81
N ALA A 206 17.17 3.21 -1.82
CA ALA A 206 17.81 3.89 -2.96
C ALA A 206 16.80 4.50 -3.95
N HIS A 207 15.59 3.93 -4.04
CA HIS A 207 14.53 4.34 -4.99
C HIS A 207 13.12 4.39 -4.36
N GLY A 208 13.03 4.42 -3.04
CA GLY A 208 11.75 4.51 -2.31
C GLY A 208 11.92 4.51 -0.79
N PRO A 209 10.85 4.31 -0.01
CA PRO A 209 10.91 4.35 1.46
C PRO A 209 11.89 3.32 2.02
N ARG A 210 12.67 3.71 3.03
CA ARG A 210 13.59 2.85 3.79
C ARG A 210 12.83 1.98 4.79
N GLU A 211 11.72 2.50 5.28
CA GLU A 211 10.90 1.90 6.33
C GLU A 211 9.44 1.86 5.90
N LEU A 212 8.73 0.82 6.34
CA LEU A 212 7.32 0.63 6.11
C LEU A 212 6.68 0.24 7.45
N LEU A 213 5.75 1.06 7.91
CA LEU A 213 4.86 0.77 9.03
C LEU A 213 3.46 0.51 8.49
N VAL A 214 2.88 -0.64 8.80
CA VAL A 214 1.49 -0.96 8.45
C VAL A 214 0.63 -0.89 9.71
N LEU A 215 -0.35 0.01 9.71
CA LEU A 215 -1.45 -0.02 10.67
C LEU A 215 -2.52 -0.96 10.15
N ALA A 216 -2.51 -2.19 10.66
CA ALA A 216 -3.43 -3.23 10.22
C ALA A 216 -4.67 -3.23 11.13
N VAL A 217 -5.76 -2.70 10.61
CA VAL A 217 -7.07 -2.65 11.28
C VAL A 217 -7.74 -4.01 11.15
N LEU A 218 -7.90 -4.71 12.27
CA LEU A 218 -8.48 -6.05 12.30
C LEU A 218 -10.01 -6.02 12.35
N PRO A 219 -10.69 -6.93 11.63
CA PRO A 219 -12.11 -7.19 11.80
C PRO A 219 -12.47 -7.49 13.27
N PRO A 220 -13.65 -7.07 13.76
CA PRO A 220 -14.03 -7.23 15.17
C PRO A 220 -13.99 -8.68 15.69
N HIS A 221 -14.21 -9.67 14.82
CA HIS A 221 -14.26 -11.09 15.17
C HIS A 221 -12.88 -11.76 15.30
N ILE A 222 -11.81 -11.08 14.89
CA ILE A 222 -10.43 -11.59 15.01
C ILE A 222 -9.76 -10.93 16.20
N ALA A 223 -9.21 -11.72 17.13
CA ALA A 223 -8.46 -11.16 18.24
C ALA A 223 -7.02 -10.80 17.83
N ILE A 224 -6.47 -9.72 18.37
CA ILE A 224 -5.09 -9.29 18.07
C ILE A 224 -4.07 -10.40 18.39
N HIS A 225 -4.24 -11.08 19.53
CA HIS A 225 -3.37 -12.19 19.93
C HIS A 225 -3.43 -13.38 18.97
N ASP A 226 -4.50 -13.52 18.20
CA ASP A 226 -4.59 -14.58 17.18
C ASP A 226 -3.62 -14.29 16.04
N VAL A 227 -3.35 -13.04 15.67
CA VAL A 227 -2.52 -12.71 14.51
C VAL A 227 -1.08 -12.33 14.87
N GLU A 228 -0.80 -11.97 16.11
CA GLU A 228 0.55 -11.60 16.53
C GLU A 228 1.57 -12.75 16.48
N GLY A 229 1.08 -14.00 16.52
CA GLY A 229 1.91 -15.18 16.69
C GLY A 229 2.47 -15.27 18.11
N ALA A 230 2.81 -16.47 18.58
CA ALA A 230 3.60 -16.57 19.80
C ALA A 230 4.92 -15.84 19.56
N GLY A 231 5.15 -14.74 20.29
CA GLY A 231 6.39 -13.99 20.23
C GLY A 231 7.58 -14.94 20.34
N ARG A 232 8.64 -14.67 19.57
CA ARG A 232 9.92 -15.35 19.78
C ARG A 232 10.45 -15.05 21.18
#